data_AF-A0A484ZD87-F1
#
_entry.id   AF-A0A484ZD87-F1
#
_cell.length_a   1.000
_cell.length_b   1.000
_cell.length_c   1.000
_cell.angle_alpha   90.00
_cell.angle_beta   90.00
_cell.angle_gamma   90.00
#
_symmetry.space_group_name_H-M   'P 1'
#
loop_
_entity.id
_entity.type
_entity.pdbx_description
1 polymer ?
#
loop_
_entity_poly.entity_id
_entity_poly.type
_entity_poly.pdbx_seq_one_letter_code
_entity_poly.pdbx_strand_id
1 'polypeptide(L)'
;MSLVAVIFGAWLMQETDLHEKQVVLLTGEDKACEAHIEQQLRELTLLPLNIRYLTLQSFQKEGAPREAALVITPYPTALPLFSPPLIHAVETLNAQQQEHIRAMLEH
;
A
#
# COMPACT_ATOMS: atom_id res chain seq x y z
N MET A 1 12.67 20.03 19.66
CA MET A 1 12.68 18.81 18.84
C MET A 1 11.26 18.65 18.32
N SER A 2 11.05 18.88 17.03
CA SER A 2 9.72 19.16 16.47
C SER A 2 8.84 17.90 16.48
N LEU A 3 7.71 17.96 17.19
CA LEU A 3 6.63 16.98 17.07
C LEU A 3 5.91 17.29 15.75
N VAL A 4 6.03 16.41 14.75
CA VAL A 4 5.08 16.38 13.65
C VAL A 4 4.00 15.37 14.04
N ALA A 5 2.91 15.89 14.58
CA ALA A 5 1.65 15.16 14.66
C ALA A 5 0.83 15.54 13.43
N VAL A 6 0.74 14.63 12.44
CA VAL A 6 -0.22 14.79 11.35
C VAL A 6 -1.52 14.16 11.81
N ILE A 7 -2.44 15.01 12.26
CA ILE A 7 -3.80 14.65 12.65
C ILE A 7 -4.71 15.18 11.55
N PHE A 8 -5.38 14.29 10.81
CA PHE A 8 -6.56 14.65 10.02
C PHE A 8 -7.70 13.73 10.44
N GLY A 9 -8.35 14.10 11.53
CA GLY A 9 -9.68 13.62 11.88
C GLY A 9 -10.67 14.76 11.76
N ALA A 10 -11.51 14.75 10.73
CA ALA A 10 -12.89 15.27 10.75
C ALA A 10 -13.49 15.33 9.32
N TRP A 11 -14.05 14.20 8.86
CA TRP A 11 -15.40 14.26 8.28
C TRP A 11 -16.09 12.93 8.51
N LEU A 12 -16.76 12.84 9.65
CA LEU A 12 -17.86 11.90 9.85
C LEU A 12 -19.08 12.56 9.21
N MET A 13 -19.40 12.22 7.96
CA MET A 13 -20.77 12.26 7.43
C MET A 13 -20.85 11.61 6.05
N GLN A 14 -22.01 11.01 5.80
CA GLN A 14 -22.57 10.65 4.50
C GLN A 14 -21.86 9.61 3.63
N GLU A 15 -22.36 8.37 3.79
CA GLU A 15 -22.91 7.58 2.69
C GLU A 15 -22.25 7.82 1.34
N THR A 16 -21.12 7.18 1.08
CA THR A 16 -20.71 6.97 -0.30
C THR A 16 -20.01 5.65 -0.37
N ASP A 17 -20.44 4.86 -1.33
CA ASP A 17 -19.81 3.71 -1.96
C ASP A 17 -18.43 4.10 -2.56
N LEU A 18 -17.62 4.83 -1.79
CA LEU A 18 -16.26 5.21 -2.12
C LEU A 18 -15.48 3.92 -1.99
N HIS A 19 -15.28 3.24 -3.11
CA HIS A 19 -14.41 2.08 -3.20
C HIS A 19 -12.98 2.53 -2.90
N GLU A 20 -12.66 2.78 -1.63
CA GLU A 20 -11.30 3.07 -1.16
C GLU A 20 -10.44 1.90 -1.59
N LYS A 21 -9.55 2.14 -2.56
CA LYS A 21 -8.67 1.10 -3.09
C LYS A 21 -7.73 0.65 -1.98
N GLN A 22 -7.93 -0.59 -1.54
CA GLN A 22 -7.10 -1.19 -0.51
C GLN A 22 -5.75 -1.58 -1.11
N VAL A 23 -4.68 -1.06 -0.55
CA VAL A 23 -3.31 -1.41 -0.88
C VAL A 23 -2.74 -2.25 0.25
N VAL A 24 -2.11 -3.37 -0.08
CA VAL A 24 -1.48 -4.24 0.90
C VAL A 24 0.02 -4.03 0.88
N LEU A 25 0.59 -3.61 2.00
CA LEU A 25 2.04 -3.52 2.18
C LEU A 25 2.54 -4.77 2.92
N LEU A 26 3.41 -5.54 2.25
CA LEU A 26 4.03 -6.69 2.86
C LEU A 26 5.11 -6.27 3.85
N THR A 27 5.03 -6.83 5.05
CA THR A 27 5.91 -6.53 6.17
C THR A 27 6.74 -7.76 6.58
N GLY A 28 7.94 -7.49 7.09
CA GLY A 28 8.98 -8.43 7.46
C GLY A 28 9.95 -7.79 8.47
N GLU A 29 11.25 -7.92 8.21
CA GLU A 29 12.33 -7.51 9.12
C GLU A 29 12.71 -6.02 9.04
N ASP A 30 12.61 -5.42 7.85
CA ASP A 30 13.02 -4.04 7.59
C ASP A 30 11.84 -3.04 7.68
N LYS A 31 11.55 -2.62 8.91
CA LYS A 31 10.49 -1.66 9.23
C LYS A 31 10.75 -0.26 8.66
N ALA A 32 12.02 0.11 8.45
CA ALA A 32 12.41 1.41 7.94
C ALA A 32 12.05 1.57 6.46
N CYS A 33 12.37 0.55 5.66
CA CYS A 33 12.01 0.48 4.25
C CYS A 33 10.48 0.43 4.08
N GLU A 34 9.78 -0.35 4.91
CA GLU A 34 8.31 -0.39 4.94
C GLU A 34 7.68 0.99 5.16
N ALA A 35 8.15 1.73 6.17
CA ALA A 35 7.66 3.07 6.46
C ALA A 35 7.98 4.07 5.33
N HIS A 36 9.15 3.93 4.68
CA HIS A 36 9.54 4.79 3.57
C HIS A 36 8.64 4.58 2.34
N ILE A 37 8.38 3.32 1.99
CA ILE A 37 7.48 2.95 0.89
C ILE A 37 6.06 3.42 1.18
N GLU A 38 5.59 3.26 2.42
CA GLU A 38 4.27 3.75 2.84
C GLU A 38 4.16 5.27 2.65
N GLN A 39 5.15 6.04 3.09
CA GLN A 39 5.17 7.47 2.91
C GLN A 39 5.07 7.83 1.42
N GLN A 40 5.90 7.20 0.59
CA GLN A 40 5.88 7.45 -0.85
C GLN A 40 4.49 7.16 -1.45
N LEU A 41 3.82 6.08 -1.05
CA LEU A 41 2.47 5.77 -1.52
C LEU A 41 1.44 6.83 -1.16
N ARG A 42 1.52 7.35 0.06
CA ARG A 42 0.65 8.44 0.51
C ARG A 42 0.94 9.76 -0.20
N GLU A 43 2.16 9.97 -0.67
CA GLU A 43 2.53 11.15 -1.47
C GLU A 43 2.16 11.00 -2.95
N LEU A 44 1.94 9.78 -3.43
CA LEU A 44 1.58 9.54 -4.83
C LEU A 44 0.18 10.02 -5.19
N THR A 45 -0.74 9.95 -4.24
CA THR A 45 -2.15 10.32 -4.41
C THR A 45 -2.63 11.22 -3.29
N LEU A 46 -3.46 12.20 -3.63
CA LEU A 46 -4.13 13.06 -2.66
C LEU A 46 -5.42 12.42 -2.10
N LEU A 47 -5.82 11.27 -2.63
CA LEU A 47 -7.00 10.52 -2.20
C LEU A 47 -6.72 9.71 -0.92
N PRO A 48 -7.74 9.42 -0.09
CA PRO A 48 -7.59 8.54 1.05
C PRO A 48 -7.17 7.13 0.59
N LEU A 49 -5.95 6.73 0.97
CA LEU A 49 -5.39 5.43 0.66
C LEU A 49 -5.49 4.50 1.87
N ASN A 50 -6.19 3.38 1.72
CA ASN A 50 -6.30 2.37 2.76
C ASN A 50 -5.12 1.39 2.64
N ILE A 51 -4.09 1.57 3.48
CA ILE A 51 -2.90 0.70 3.50
C ILE A 51 -3.06 -0.36 4.59
N ARG A 52 -3.12 -1.63 4.19
CA ARG A 52 -3.18 -2.79 5.08
C ARG A 52 -1.81 -3.45 5.15
N TYR A 53 -1.29 -3.62 6.36
CA TYR A 53 -0.05 -4.36 6.58
C TYR A 53 -0.34 -5.86 6.66
N LEU A 54 0.37 -6.64 5.86
CA LEU A 54 0.28 -8.10 5.89
C LEU A 54 1.70 -8.66 6.01
N THR A 55 1.91 -9.70 6.82
CA THR A 55 3.24 -10.29 6.89
C THR A 55 3.52 -11.12 5.63
N LEU A 56 4.79 -11.19 5.22
CA LEU A 56 5.23 -12.09 4.15
C LEU A 56 4.77 -13.54 4.35
N GLN A 57 4.79 -14.02 5.59
CA GLN A 57 4.40 -15.39 5.92
C GLN A 57 2.89 -15.60 5.72
N SER A 58 2.07 -14.67 6.22
CA SER A 58 0.61 -14.69 6.00
C SER A 58 0.28 -14.59 4.52
N PHE A 59 0.95 -13.71 3.78
CA PHE A 59 0.74 -13.56 2.34
C PHE A 59 1.05 -14.84 1.56
N GLN A 60 2.14 -15.54 1.87
CA GLN A 60 2.48 -16.79 1.19
C GLN A 60 1.51 -17.93 1.52
N LYS A 61 0.96 -17.93 2.75
CA LYS A 61 0.07 -18.99 3.22
C LYS A 61 -1.38 -18.79 2.78
N GLU A 62 -1.87 -17.56 2.86
CA GLU A 62 -3.29 -17.20 2.71
C GLU A 62 -3.55 -16.37 1.44
N GLY A 63 -2.50 -15.78 0.86
CA GLY A 63 -2.59 -14.89 -0.30
C GLY A 63 -2.89 -13.43 0.06
N ALA A 64 -3.15 -12.63 -0.97
CA ALA A 64 -3.67 -11.28 -0.80
C ALA A 64 -5.16 -11.33 -0.39
N PRO A 65 -5.63 -10.39 0.44
CA PRO A 65 -7.06 -10.21 0.64
C PRO A 65 -7.75 -9.87 -0.68
N ARG A 66 -8.99 -10.33 -0.85
CA ARG A 66 -9.75 -10.15 -2.11
C ARG A 66 -10.04 -8.70 -2.45
N GLU A 67 -10.07 -7.85 -1.42
CA GLU A 67 -10.32 -6.41 -1.53
C GLU A 67 -9.06 -5.64 -1.94
N ALA A 68 -7.88 -6.28 -1.93
CA ALA A 68 -6.64 -5.63 -2.33
C ALA A 68 -6.65 -5.31 -3.82
N ALA A 69 -6.60 -4.02 -4.14
CA ALA A 69 -6.38 -3.53 -5.49
C ALA A 69 -4.91 -3.72 -5.92
N LEU A 70 -3.98 -3.64 -4.96
CA LEU A 70 -2.55 -3.68 -5.21
C LEU A 70 -1.79 -4.26 -4.02
N VAL A 71 -0.76 -5.07 -4.28
CA VAL A 71 0.17 -5.57 -3.26
C VAL A 71 1.55 -4.97 -3.52
N ILE A 72 2.19 -4.47 -2.47
CA ILE A 72 3.51 -3.87 -2.53
C ILE A 72 4.40 -4.58 -1.53
N THR A 73 5.60 -4.92 -1.95
CA THR A 73 6.54 -5.64 -1.09
C THR A 73 7.96 -5.12 -1.28
N PRO A 74 8.68 -4.85 -0.18
CA PRO A 74 10.11 -4.59 -0.24
C PRO A 74 10.96 -5.86 -0.31
N TYR A 75 10.33 -7.03 -0.30
CA TYR A 75 11.03 -8.30 -0.21
C TYR A 75 10.77 -9.14 -1.45
N PRO A 76 11.75 -9.94 -1.88
CA PRO A 76 11.54 -10.91 -2.94
C PRO A 76 10.53 -11.97 -2.46
N THR A 77 9.37 -12.04 -3.11
CA THR A 77 8.33 -13.04 -2.82
C THR A 77 7.72 -13.56 -4.11
N ALA A 78 7.31 -14.84 -4.10
CA ALA A 78 6.63 -15.44 -5.23
C ALA A 78 5.16 -15.03 -5.23
N LEU A 79 4.63 -14.64 -6.39
CA LEU A 79 3.20 -14.40 -6.53
C LEU A 79 2.45 -15.73 -6.47
N PRO A 80 1.35 -15.83 -5.69
CA PRO A 80 0.44 -16.96 -5.80
C PRO A 80 -0.27 -16.93 -7.15
N LEU A 81 -0.72 -18.09 -7.62
CA LEU A 81 -1.28 -18.31 -8.96
C LEU A 81 -2.41 -17.33 -9.34
N PHE A 82 -3.17 -16.87 -8.35
CA PHE A 82 -4.17 -15.81 -8.46
C PHE A 82 -3.86 -14.73 -7.42
N SER A 83 -3.34 -13.59 -7.88
CA SER A 83 -3.05 -12.46 -7.01
C SER A 83 -3.37 -11.14 -7.70
N PRO A 84 -3.68 -10.08 -6.93
CA PRO A 84 -3.63 -8.71 -7.42
C PRO A 84 -2.22 -8.41 -7.95
N PRO A 85 -2.06 -7.35 -8.76
CA PRO A 85 -0.75 -6.91 -9.19
C PRO A 85 0.18 -6.70 -7.98
N LEU A 86 1.37 -7.28 -8.06
CA LEU A 86 2.40 -7.17 -7.04
C LEU A 86 3.53 -6.30 -7.55
N ILE A 87 3.89 -5.29 -6.77
CA ILE A 87 5.01 -4.39 -7.05
C ILE A 87 6.10 -4.64 -6.03
N HIS A 88 7.27 -5.03 -6.54
CA HIS A 88 8.48 -5.15 -5.74
C HIS A 88 9.21 -3.80 -5.70
N ALA A 89 9.32 -3.20 -4.52
CA ALA A 89 9.91 -1.89 -4.31
C ALA A 89 11.13 -2.03 -3.38
N VAL A 90 12.32 -2.06 -3.97
CA VAL A 90 13.58 -2.15 -3.21
C VAL A 90 13.99 -0.73 -2.84
N GLU A 91 13.90 -0.38 -1.56
CA GLU A 91 14.23 0.93 -0.97
C GLU A 91 13.28 2.07 -1.36
N THR A 92 12.98 2.26 -2.65
CA THR A 92 12.08 3.31 -3.15
C THR A 92 11.26 2.83 -4.34
N LEU A 93 10.09 3.44 -4.54
CA LEU A 93 9.28 3.27 -5.73
C LEU A 93 9.89 4.07 -6.89
N ASN A 94 10.28 3.38 -7.96
CA ASN A 94 10.78 4.02 -9.17
C ASN A 94 9.68 4.82 -9.89
N ALA A 95 10.04 5.85 -10.67
CA ALA A 95 9.08 6.71 -11.38
C ALA A 95 8.04 5.94 -12.22
N GLN A 96 8.45 4.86 -12.89
CA GLN A 96 7.53 4.00 -13.65
C GLN A 96 6.53 3.26 -12.75
N GLN A 97 6.97 2.79 -11.58
CA GLN A 97 6.10 2.14 -10.60
C GLN A 97 5.14 3.16 -10.00
N GLN A 98 5.63 4.35 -9.68
CA GLN A 98 4.85 5.47 -9.16
C GLN A 98 3.71 5.87 -10.11
N GLU A 99 4.01 6.08 -11.39
CA GLU A 99 3.02 6.41 -12.42
C GLU A 99 1.98 5.28 -12.58
N HIS A 100 2.43 4.02 -12.60
CA HIS A 100 1.55 2.87 -12.73
C HIS A 100 0.63 2.73 -11.49
N ILE A 101 1.17 2.87 -10.29
CA ILE A 101 0.40 2.87 -9.04
C ILE A 101 -0.62 3.99 -9.04
N ARG A 102 -0.21 5.21 -9.41
CA ARG A 102 -1.10 6.36 -9.50
C ARG A 102 -2.26 6.08 -10.46
N ALA A 103 -1.97 5.65 -11.69
CA ALA A 103 -3.01 5.30 -12.67
C ALA A 103 -3.96 4.21 -12.14
N MET A 104 -3.42 3.22 -11.42
CA MET A 104 -4.20 2.17 -10.78
C MET A 104 -5.05 2.66 -9.61
N LEU A 105 -4.63 3.69 -8.88
CA LEU A 105 -5.36 4.23 -7.73
C LEU A 105 -6.40 5.28 -8.13
N GLU A 106 -6.18 5.99 -9.23
CA GLU A 106 -7.07 7.06 -9.71
C GLU A 106 -8.19 6.58 -10.64
N HIS A 107 -8.07 5.38 -11.21
CA HIS A 107 -9.11 4.77 -12.06
C HIS A 107 -10.31 4.22 -11.29
#